data_AF-A0A661ZIR2-F1
#
_entry.id   AF-A0A661ZIR2-F1
#
_cell.length_a   1.000
_cell.length_b   1.000
_cell.length_c   1.000
_cell.angle_alpha   90.00
_cell.angle_beta   90.00
_cell.angle_gamma   90.00
#
_symmetry.space_group_name_H-M   'P 1'
#
loop_
_entity.id
_entity.type
_entity.pdbx_description
1 polymer ?
#
loop_
_entity_poly.entity_id
_entity_poly.type
_entity_poly.pdbx_seq_one_letter_code
_entity_poly.pdbx_strand_id
1 'polypeptide(L)'
;MLRTQTFNQAQIDEYLNENYYPVNIDVFSQDTMAIMKQTYFNKNKSYKYHQLPIAAHDGKMIFPTFIILDENEKVLIKVQEYRTPEKFEPLMKYYGDDFY
;
A
#
# COMPACT_ATOMS: atom_id res chain seq x y z
N MET A 1 -14.02 0.08 -1.94
CA MET A 1 -14.43 -1.15 -1.23
C MET A 1 -13.42 -1.52 -0.16
N LEU A 2 -12.17 -1.88 -0.47
CA LEU A 2 -11.15 -2.25 0.54
C LEU A 2 -10.94 -1.18 1.63
N ARG A 3 -10.69 0.07 1.24
CA ARG A 3 -10.50 1.18 2.20
C ARG A 3 -11.67 1.30 3.18
N THR A 4 -12.89 1.39 2.67
CA THR A 4 -14.09 1.65 3.48
C THR A 4 -14.58 0.44 4.26
N GLN A 5 -14.37 -0.78 3.77
CA GLN A 5 -14.89 -2.01 4.39
C GLN A 5 -13.87 -2.70 5.31
N THR A 6 -12.58 -2.48 5.08
CA THR A 6 -11.48 -3.14 5.79
C THR A 6 -10.64 -2.14 6.57
N PHE A 7 -10.00 -1.18 5.91
CA PHE A 7 -9.04 -0.29 6.59
C PHE A 7 -9.72 0.66 7.59
N ASN A 8 -10.92 1.15 7.27
CA ASN A 8 -11.67 2.08 8.12
C ASN A 8 -12.46 1.39 9.26
N GLN A 9 -12.29 0.08 9.50
CA GLN A 9 -12.91 -0.53 10.67
C GLN A 9 -12.19 -0.04 11.93
N ALA A 10 -12.94 0.39 12.95
CA ALA A 10 -12.40 1.10 14.11
C ALA A 10 -11.14 0.45 14.71
N GLN A 11 -11.15 -0.87 14.92
CA GLN A 11 -10.02 -1.61 15.48
C GLN A 11 -8.80 -1.67 14.55
N ILE A 12 -9.03 -1.76 13.23
CA ILE A 12 -7.95 -1.80 12.24
C ILE A 12 -7.37 -0.40 12.04
N ASP A 13 -8.22 0.63 11.98
CA ASP A 13 -7.80 2.02 11.84
C ASP A 13 -6.94 2.45 13.04
N GLU A 14 -7.38 2.14 14.26
CA GLU A 14 -6.60 2.40 15.48
C GLU A 14 -5.25 1.70 15.44
N TYR A 15 -5.22 0.39 15.17
CA TYR A 15 -3.96 -0.37 15.09
C TYR A 15 -3.03 0.15 13.99
N LEU A 16 -3.56 0.49 12.81
CA LEU A 16 -2.75 1.04 11.71
C LEU A 16 -2.17 2.42 12.07
N ASN A 17 -2.93 3.28 12.72
CA ASN A 17 -2.44 4.60 13.11
C ASN A 17 -1.41 4.54 14.24
N GLU A 18 -1.47 3.51 15.09
CA GLU A 18 -0.49 3.30 16.17
C GLU A 18 0.81 2.64 15.69
N ASN A 19 0.73 1.68 14.76
CA ASN A 19 1.87 0.81 14.41
C ASN A 19 2.43 1.05 13.00
N TYR A 20 1.70 1.76 12.14
CA TYR A 20 2.10 1.98 10.75
C TYR A 20 2.05 3.47 10.38
N TYR A 21 2.69 3.78 9.25
CA TYR A 21 2.48 5.04 8.54
C TYR A 21 1.63 4.79 7.28
N PRO A 22 0.28 4.79 7.38
CA PRO A 22 -0.58 4.49 6.26
C PRO A 22 -0.56 5.62 5.22
N VAL A 23 -0.17 5.30 4.00
CA VAL A 23 -0.17 6.24 2.87
C VAL A 23 -1.17 5.79 1.81
N ASN A 24 -2.18 6.63 1.55
CA ASN A 24 -3.10 6.40 0.45
C ASN A 24 -2.57 7.08 -0.83
N ILE A 25 -2.22 6.27 -1.83
CA ILE A 25 -1.69 6.75 -3.11
C ILE A 25 -2.80 6.79 -4.15
N ASP A 26 -3.07 7.98 -4.70
CA ASP A 26 -3.85 8.10 -5.93
C ASP A 26 -2.99 7.69 -7.13
N VAL A 27 -3.35 6.58 -7.75
CA VAL A 27 -2.65 6.01 -8.90
C VAL A 27 -2.70 6.90 -10.14
N PHE A 28 -3.59 7.90 -10.19
CA PHE A 28 -3.68 8.86 -11.28
C PHE A 28 -3.05 10.22 -10.95
N SER A 29 -2.50 10.39 -9.75
CA SER A 29 -1.84 11.63 -9.34
C SER A 29 -0.78 12.04 -10.36
N GLN A 30 -0.67 13.35 -10.61
CA GLN A 30 0.40 13.95 -11.42
C GLN A 30 1.57 14.47 -10.58
N ASP A 31 1.48 14.30 -9.26
CA ASP A 31 2.50 14.75 -8.33
C ASP A 31 3.79 13.93 -8.49
N THR A 32 4.87 14.43 -7.89
CA THR A 32 6.16 13.76 -7.81
C THR A 32 6.33 13.18 -6.42
N MET A 33 6.61 11.87 -6.32
CA MET A 33 6.75 11.15 -5.06
C MET A 33 8.17 10.59 -4.95
N ALA A 34 8.85 10.86 -3.83
CA ALA A 34 10.17 10.31 -3.53
C ALA A 34 10.04 9.24 -2.44
N ILE A 35 10.44 8.01 -2.74
CA ILE A 35 10.41 6.86 -1.83
C ILE A 35 11.44 5.82 -2.28
N MET A 36 11.99 5.01 -1.39
CA MET A 36 12.99 3.97 -1.72
C MET A 36 14.24 4.57 -2.41
N LYS A 37 14.65 5.78 -2.00
CA LYS A 37 15.71 6.59 -2.63
C LYS A 37 15.51 6.86 -4.13
N GLN A 38 14.29 6.72 -4.63
CA GLN A 38 13.93 6.96 -6.03
C GLN A 38 12.79 7.98 -6.13
N THR A 39 12.81 8.75 -7.21
CA THR A 39 11.76 9.72 -7.51
C THR A 39 10.86 9.19 -8.62
N TYR A 40 9.57 9.08 -8.33
CA TYR A 40 8.53 8.63 -9.23
C TYR A 40 7.62 9.80 -9.59
N PHE A 41 7.16 9.83 -10.84
CA PHE A 41 6.25 10.86 -11.36
C PHE A 41 5.26 10.22 -12.33
N ASN A 42 4.17 10.91 -12.68
CA ASN A 42 3.29 10.42 -13.73
C ASN A 42 3.84 10.77 -15.11
N LYS A 43 4.14 9.75 -15.92
CA LYS A 43 4.61 9.93 -17.30
C LYS A 43 3.49 10.34 -18.25
N ASN A 44 2.23 10.35 -17.79
CA ASN A 44 1.02 10.58 -18.58
C ASN A 44 0.97 9.70 -19.85
N LYS A 45 1.50 8.47 -19.75
CA LYS A 45 1.50 7.45 -20.81
C LYS A 45 0.25 6.56 -20.69
N SER A 46 0.22 5.39 -21.34
CA SER A 46 -0.91 4.45 -21.32
C SER A 46 -1.51 4.27 -19.92
N TYR A 47 -2.84 4.36 -19.84
CA TYR A 47 -3.66 4.35 -18.62
C TYR A 47 -3.41 5.47 -17.60
N LYS A 48 -2.47 6.39 -17.85
CA LYS A 48 -2.14 7.55 -17.00
C LYS A 48 -1.80 7.19 -15.56
N TYR A 49 -1.30 5.97 -15.33
CA TYR A 49 -0.89 5.56 -13.99
C TYR A 49 0.44 6.19 -13.60
N HIS A 50 0.53 6.56 -12.33
CA HIS A 50 1.74 7.04 -11.68
C HIS A 50 2.80 5.92 -11.68
N GLN A 51 4.08 6.28 -11.78
CA GLN A 51 5.16 5.28 -11.89
C GLN A 51 5.37 4.46 -10.62
N LEU A 52 5.09 5.04 -9.45
CA LEU A 52 5.26 4.38 -8.15
C LEU A 52 4.45 3.08 -8.04
N PRO A 53 3.12 3.07 -8.21
CA PRO A 53 2.34 1.82 -8.12
C PRO A 53 2.70 0.81 -9.22
N ILE A 54 3.10 1.27 -10.42
CA ILE A 54 3.60 0.40 -11.49
C ILE A 54 4.87 -0.33 -11.03
N ALA A 55 5.83 0.40 -10.45
CA ALA A 55 7.08 -0.18 -9.95
C ALA A 55 6.84 -1.09 -8.74
N ALA A 56 5.96 -0.68 -7.83
CA ALA A 56 5.60 -1.44 -6.63
C ALA A 56 5.00 -2.81 -6.96
N HIS A 57 4.19 -2.90 -8.02
CA HIS A 57 3.46 -4.12 -8.40
C HIS A 57 3.97 -4.80 -9.68
N ASP A 58 5.24 -4.56 -10.05
CA ASP A 58 5.90 -5.23 -11.19
C ASP A 58 5.11 -5.08 -12.51
N GLY A 59 4.49 -3.91 -12.71
CA GLY A 59 3.67 -3.58 -13.87
C GLY A 59 2.25 -4.12 -13.84
N LYS A 60 1.86 -4.89 -12.81
CA LYS A 60 0.50 -5.44 -12.66
C LYS A 60 -0.36 -4.47 -11.86
N MET A 61 -1.39 -3.92 -12.49
CA MET A 61 -2.32 -2.96 -11.87
C MET A 61 -3.65 -3.64 -11.55
N ILE A 62 -3.62 -4.67 -10.70
CA ILE A 62 -4.82 -5.40 -10.25
C ILE A 62 -5.29 -4.78 -8.94
N PHE A 63 -6.54 -4.31 -8.91
CA PHE A 63 -7.12 -3.66 -7.74
C PHE A 63 -8.17 -4.55 -7.04
N PRO A 64 -8.34 -4.40 -5.72
CA PRO A 64 -7.58 -3.50 -4.83
C PRO A 64 -6.18 -4.04 -4.54
N THR A 65 -5.25 -3.14 -4.21
CA THR A 65 -3.85 -3.49 -3.94
C THR A 65 -3.23 -2.66 -2.82
N PHE A 66 -2.28 -3.22 -2.09
CA PHE A 66 -1.43 -2.52 -1.13
C PHE A 66 -0.04 -3.18 -1.03
N ILE A 67 0.93 -2.44 -0.51
CA ILE A 67 2.26 -2.93 -0.15
C ILE A 67 2.54 -2.61 1.32
N ILE A 68 3.37 -3.43 1.96
CA ILE A 68 3.95 -3.12 3.28
C ILE A 68 5.45 -2.98 3.10
N LEU A 69 5.99 -1.90 3.66
CA LEU A 69 7.43 -1.61 3.70
C LEU A 69 7.91 -1.69 5.16
N ASP A 70 9.16 -2.09 5.36
CA ASP A 70 9.85 -1.92 6.64
C ASP A 70 10.37 -0.49 6.82
N GLU A 71 11.00 -0.21 7.97
CA GLU A 71 11.59 1.09 8.29
C GLU A 71 12.77 1.49 7.38
N ASN A 72 13.32 0.54 6.62
CA ASN A 72 14.39 0.74 5.64
C ASN A 72 13.85 0.85 4.21
N GLU A 73 12.54 1.05 4.05
CA GLU A 73 11.82 1.11 2.77
C GLU A 73 11.91 -0.19 1.95
N LYS A 74 12.21 -1.34 2.57
CA LYS A 74 12.24 -2.64 1.90
C LYS A 74 10.82 -3.18 1.79
N VAL A 75 10.47 -3.69 0.61
CA VAL A 75 9.16 -4.33 0.40
C VAL A 75 9.09 -5.67 1.13
N LEU A 76 8.17 -5.77 2.08
CA LEU A 76 7.90 -7.00 2.83
C LEU A 76 6.89 -7.88 2.10
N ILE A 77 5.77 -7.29 1.68
CA ILE A 77 4.71 -7.99 0.97
C ILE A 77 4.00 -7.08 -0.03
N LYS A 78 3.55 -7.69 -1.14
CA LYS A 78 2.70 -7.08 -2.16
C LYS A 78 1.39 -7.87 -2.22
N VAL A 79 0.26 -7.21 -1.99
CA VAL A 79 -1.06 -7.87 -1.99
C VAL A 79 -1.94 -7.22 -3.05
N GLN A 80 -2.32 -7.98 -4.08
CA GLN A 80 -3.18 -7.55 -5.20
C GLN A 80 -4.56 -8.21 -5.16
N GLU A 81 -5.14 -8.32 -3.96
CA GLU A 81 -6.44 -8.94 -3.75
C GLU A 81 -7.22 -8.22 -2.65
N TYR A 82 -8.55 -8.36 -2.69
CA TYR A 82 -9.40 -7.90 -1.61
C TYR A 82 -9.22 -8.79 -0.36
N ARG A 83 -9.04 -8.17 0.79
CA ARG A 83 -9.00 -8.84 2.09
C ARG A 83 -10.13 -8.34 2.98
N THR A 84 -10.86 -9.27 3.58
CA THR A 84 -11.81 -8.96 4.67
C THR A 84 -11.04 -8.51 5.92
N PRO A 85 -11.66 -7.73 6.82
CA PRO A 85 -11.09 -7.32 8.12
C PRO A 85 -10.42 -8.49 8.86
N GLU A 86 -11.15 -9.60 8.99
CA GLU A 86 -10.73 -10.82 9.69
C GLU A 86 -9.42 -11.42 9.14
N LYS A 87 -9.17 -11.28 7.84
CA LYS A 87 -7.95 -11.76 7.19
C LYS A 87 -6.84 -10.70 7.16
N PHE A 88 -7.22 -9.42 7.24
CA PHE A 88 -6.29 -8.31 7.16
C PHE A 88 -5.61 -8.03 8.50
N GLU A 89 -6.37 -8.03 9.60
CA GLU A 89 -5.84 -7.77 10.95
C GLU A 89 -4.67 -8.68 11.35
N PRO A 90 -4.74 -10.03 11.25
CA PRO A 90 -3.62 -10.88 11.62
C PRO A 90 -2.41 -10.68 10.70
N LEU A 91 -2.63 -10.30 9.44
CA LEU A 91 -1.55 -9.97 8.51
C LEU A 91 -0.80 -8.71 8.96
N MET A 92 -1.54 -7.66 9.38
CA MET A 92 -0.91 -6.44 9.90
C MET A 92 -0.17 -6.74 11.20
N LYS A 93 -0.78 -7.48 12.14
CA LYS A 93 -0.08 -7.84 13.38
C LYS A 93 1.23 -8.60 13.15
N TYR A 94 1.24 -9.53 12.20
CA TYR A 94 2.44 -10.28 11.85
C TYR A 94 3.61 -9.38 11.38
N TYR A 95 3.34 -8.39 10.53
CA TYR A 95 4.38 -7.48 10.03
C TYR A 95 4.68 -6.31 10.97
N GLY A 96 3.71 -5.88 11.80
CA GLY A 96 3.87 -4.76 12.73
C GLY A 96 4.66 -5.15 13.98
N ASP A 97 4.58 -6.43 14.38
CA ASP A 97 5.29 -6.98 15.52
C ASP A 97 6.63 -7.65 15.11
N ASP A 98 7.14 -7.38 13.91
CA ASP A 98 8.42 -7.89 13.36
C ASP A 98 8.59 -9.42 13.40
N PHE A 99 7.51 -10.19 13.21
CA PHE A 99 7.59 -11.66 13.19
C PHE A 99 8.14 -12.23 11.85
N TYR A 100 8.73 -11.43 10.96
CA TYR A 100 9.06 -11.78 9.57
C TYR A 100 10.56 -11.88 9.22
#